data_AF-A0A0F9B8S3-F1
#
_entry.id   AF-A0A0F9B8S3-F1
#
_cell.length_a   1.000
_cell.length_b   1.000
_cell.length_c   1.000
_cell.angle_alpha   90.00
_cell.angle_beta   90.00
_cell.angle_gamma   90.00
#
_symmetry.space_group_name_H-M   'P 1'
#
loop_
_entity.id
_entity.type
_entity.pdbx_description
1 polymer ?
#
loop_
_entity_poly.entity_id
_entity_poly.type
_entity_poly.pdbx_seq_one_letter_code
_entity_poly.pdbx_strand_id
1 'polypeptide(L)'
;MFIGKYSVNPITKEEIPVYISNFVVYEYGAGAVMAVPAHDQRDFEFAKEFEIPIKIVIQPHDYDLIEAKMTRSYEGDGSLVHSGEFDGMENRFAIKIITEKLEEINSGYATVNYKLRDWGISRQRYWGCPIPVLYCEVCGVIPVSYEELPVYLPKDVSFTGAGNPLVACKSFINTKCPRCGKNARRETDTMDTFIDSSWYFFAYCDPPSIESEIPYTKTNVNYWGNVDLYVGGIEHAILHLIYARFFTKVSRDLGLHKFDEPFQRLLTQGMINKTQPFCTNCNVFLMKADLEQMKCRKCGSKDLIQKSVKMSKSYGNTVNPEEIIEKYGADAARFFILFGASPESGLEWSDEIINFAYKFVRNFFHLLTTPIQNKGNKRTIRDELILYNLNKTIKLVTESIT
;
A
#
# COMPACT_ATOMS: atom_id res chain seq x y z
N MET A 1 -16.77 -18.07 22.79
CA MET A 1 -17.69 -19.18 23.14
C MET A 1 -16.87 -20.37 23.64
N PHE A 2 -17.08 -20.80 24.88
CA PHE A 2 -16.52 -22.06 25.37
C PHE A 2 -17.23 -23.24 24.71
N ILE A 3 -16.48 -24.26 24.26
CA ILE A 3 -17.05 -25.40 23.51
C ILE A 3 -17.21 -26.68 24.34
N GLY A 4 -17.01 -26.63 25.65
CA GLY A 4 -17.09 -27.83 26.50
C GLY A 4 -15.95 -28.83 26.26
N LYS A 5 -14.82 -28.36 25.71
CA LYS A 5 -13.61 -29.15 25.47
C LYS A 5 -12.42 -28.53 26.15
N TYR A 6 -11.49 -29.37 26.54
CA TYR A 6 -10.23 -28.98 27.17
C TYR A 6 -9.07 -29.50 26.33
N SER A 7 -7.96 -28.78 26.37
CA SER A 7 -6.64 -29.21 25.89
C SER A 7 -5.73 -29.43 27.09
N VAL A 8 -4.61 -30.13 26.94
CA VAL A 8 -3.63 -30.33 28.01
C VAL A 8 -2.39 -29.50 27.70
N ASN A 9 -1.95 -28.64 28.62
CA ASN A 9 -0.68 -27.93 28.47
C ASN A 9 0.47 -28.96 28.50
N PRO A 10 1.33 -29.03 27.47
CA PRO A 10 2.34 -30.08 27.38
C PRO A 10 3.42 -29.98 28.46
N ILE A 11 3.63 -28.81 29.07
CA ILE A 11 4.61 -28.58 30.14
C ILE A 11 3.95 -28.75 31.52
N THR A 12 2.90 -27.99 31.83
CA THR A 12 2.28 -28.01 33.17
C THR A 12 1.36 -29.20 33.41
N LYS A 13 0.93 -29.89 32.33
CA LYS A 13 -0.08 -30.96 32.33
C LYS A 13 -1.47 -30.54 32.81
N GLU A 14 -1.70 -29.24 32.97
CA GLU A 14 -3.00 -28.68 33.36
C GLU A 14 -3.99 -28.73 32.19
N GLU A 15 -5.27 -28.95 32.49
CA GLU A 15 -6.36 -28.84 31.52
C GLU A 15 -6.72 -27.37 31.27
N ILE A 16 -6.72 -26.97 30.00
CA ILE A 16 -6.99 -25.60 29.55
C ILE A 16 -8.28 -25.60 28.72
N PRO A 17 -9.29 -24.76 29.06
CA PRO A 17 -10.54 -24.72 28.31
C PRO A 17 -10.33 -24.18 26.89
N VAL A 18 -11.01 -24.80 25.92
CA VAL A 18 -10.95 -24.41 24.50
C VAL A 18 -12.13 -23.50 24.16
N TYR A 19 -11.82 -22.37 23.53
CA TYR A 19 -12.79 -21.37 23.09
C TYR A 19 -12.75 -21.19 21.58
N ILE A 20 -13.92 -20.91 21.00
CA ILE A 20 -14.05 -20.32 19.67
C ILE A 20 -14.22 -18.80 19.84
N SER A 21 -13.39 -18.02 19.17
CA SER A 21 -13.46 -16.56 19.14
C SER A 21 -13.52 -16.04 17.70
N ASN A 22 -13.94 -14.79 17.53
CA ASN A 22 -14.05 -14.14 16.22
C ASN A 22 -12.74 -13.50 15.73
N PHE A 23 -11.71 -13.42 16.58
CA PHE A 23 -10.42 -12.80 16.25
C PHE A 23 -9.33 -13.81 15.88
N VAL A 24 -9.56 -15.11 16.12
CA VAL A 24 -8.68 -16.18 15.61
C VAL A 24 -9.07 -16.48 14.18
N VAL A 25 -8.15 -16.18 13.25
CA VAL A 25 -8.38 -16.36 11.82
C VAL A 25 -7.92 -17.76 11.41
N TYR A 26 -8.86 -18.60 10.94
CA TYR A 26 -8.61 -19.99 10.58
C TYR A 26 -7.45 -20.18 9.58
N GLU A 27 -7.34 -19.28 8.61
CA GLU A 27 -6.31 -19.32 7.56
C GLU A 27 -4.92 -18.85 8.05
N TYR A 28 -4.78 -18.42 9.31
CA TYR A 28 -3.53 -17.92 9.85
C TYR A 28 -2.92 -18.88 10.87
N GLY A 29 -1.66 -19.27 10.65
CA GLY A 29 -0.98 -20.27 11.47
C GLY A 29 -1.72 -21.61 11.41
N ALA A 30 -1.98 -22.21 12.58
CA ALA A 30 -2.75 -23.45 12.68
C ALA A 30 -4.28 -23.22 12.81
N GLY A 31 -4.76 -21.98 12.67
CA GLY A 31 -6.16 -21.63 12.95
C GLY A 31 -6.54 -21.72 14.43
N ALA A 32 -5.54 -21.83 15.32
CA ALA A 32 -5.67 -21.88 16.76
C ALA A 32 -4.48 -21.14 17.40
N VAL A 33 -4.72 -20.48 18.53
CA VAL A 33 -3.70 -19.77 19.31
C VAL A 33 -3.82 -20.14 20.78
N MET A 34 -2.70 -20.20 21.50
CA MET A 34 -2.73 -20.20 22.96
C MET A 34 -3.04 -18.79 23.44
N ALA A 35 -3.90 -18.66 24.45
CA ALA A 35 -4.21 -17.38 25.05
C ALA A 35 -3.32 -17.15 26.28
N VAL A 36 -2.63 -16.01 26.35
CA VAL A 36 -1.81 -15.61 27.50
C VAL A 36 -2.25 -14.23 27.99
N PRO A 37 -3.39 -14.13 28.73
CA PRO A 37 -4.03 -12.86 29.02
C PRO A 37 -3.17 -11.83 29.76
N ALA A 38 -2.23 -12.27 30.59
CA ALA A 38 -1.35 -11.33 31.28
C ALA A 38 -0.39 -10.60 30.31
N HIS A 39 -0.15 -11.13 29.11
CA HIS A 39 0.94 -10.72 28.21
C HIS A 39 0.54 -10.55 26.73
N ASP A 40 -0.73 -10.71 26.36
CA ASP A 40 -1.30 -10.29 25.05
C ASP A 40 -2.59 -9.50 25.31
N GLN A 41 -2.70 -8.30 24.70
CA GLN A 41 -3.82 -7.39 24.98
C GLN A 41 -5.18 -7.94 24.53
N ARG A 42 -5.24 -8.68 23.42
CA ARG A 42 -6.52 -9.25 22.92
C ARG A 42 -6.97 -10.39 23.81
N ASP A 43 -6.02 -11.20 24.28
CA ASP A 43 -6.29 -12.26 25.23
C ASP A 43 -6.73 -11.69 26.59
N PHE A 44 -6.16 -10.55 27.01
CA PHE A 44 -6.56 -9.84 28.23
C PHE A 44 -8.02 -9.40 28.18
N GLU A 45 -8.41 -8.72 27.10
CA GLU A 45 -9.78 -8.25 26.90
C GLU A 45 -10.77 -9.42 26.83
N PHE A 46 -10.41 -10.48 26.10
CA PHE A 46 -11.21 -11.70 26.04
C PHE A 46 -11.35 -12.37 27.42
N ALA A 47 -10.26 -12.47 28.17
CA ALA A 47 -10.27 -13.07 29.50
C ALA A 47 -11.10 -12.26 30.49
N LYS A 48 -11.07 -10.92 30.42
CA LYS A 48 -11.92 -10.05 31.25
C LYS A 48 -13.41 -10.23 30.94
N GLU A 49 -13.77 -10.30 29.66
CA GLU A 49 -15.16 -10.48 29.22
C GLU A 49 -15.73 -11.84 29.63
N PHE A 50 -14.93 -12.90 29.55
CA PHE A 50 -15.35 -14.28 29.85
C PHE A 50 -14.92 -14.78 31.24
N GLU A 51 -14.46 -13.88 32.11
CA GLU A 51 -13.99 -14.18 33.48
C GLU A 51 -12.97 -15.32 33.55
N ILE A 52 -12.05 -15.37 32.57
CA ILE A 52 -10.97 -16.35 32.50
C ILE A 52 -9.82 -15.88 33.41
N PRO A 53 -9.23 -16.77 34.23
CA PRO A 53 -8.10 -16.42 35.11
C PRO A 53 -6.90 -15.83 34.35
N ILE A 54 -6.29 -14.78 34.91
CA ILE A 54 -5.14 -14.10 34.33
C ILE A 54 -3.88 -14.47 35.11
N LYS A 55 -3.02 -15.32 34.53
CA LYS A 55 -1.78 -15.77 35.18
C LYS A 55 -0.58 -14.94 34.70
N ILE A 56 0.05 -14.24 35.63
CA ILE A 56 1.31 -13.51 35.39
C ILE A 56 2.46 -14.52 35.35
N VAL A 57 3.17 -14.55 34.22
CA VAL A 57 4.37 -15.39 34.01
C VAL A 57 5.61 -14.60 33.62
N ILE A 58 5.49 -13.29 33.39
CA ILE A 58 6.60 -12.36 33.17
C ILE A 58 6.49 -11.21 34.15
N GLN A 59 7.55 -10.99 34.91
CA GLN A 59 7.68 -9.92 35.89
C GLN A 59 8.60 -8.82 35.33
N PRO A 60 8.10 -7.59 35.07
CA PRO A 60 8.93 -6.44 34.71
C PRO A 60 10.06 -6.20 35.72
N HIS A 61 11.18 -5.67 35.23
CA HIS A 61 12.36 -5.33 36.03
C HIS A 61 12.15 -4.11 36.95
N ASP A 62 11.33 -3.16 36.50
CA ASP A 62 11.23 -1.84 37.14
C ASP A 62 10.11 -1.72 38.18
N TYR A 63 9.18 -2.69 38.23
CA TYR A 63 8.05 -2.67 39.16
C TYR A 63 7.37 -4.04 39.26
N ASP A 64 6.70 -4.31 40.38
CA ASP A 64 5.92 -5.52 40.59
C ASP A 64 4.60 -5.48 39.81
N LEU A 65 4.38 -6.47 38.95
CA LEU A 65 3.14 -6.60 38.21
C LEU A 65 2.16 -7.41 39.06
N ILE A 66 1.00 -6.82 39.35
CA ILE A 66 0.00 -7.41 40.25
C ILE A 66 -1.32 -7.53 39.49
N GLU A 67 -1.85 -8.76 39.39
CA GLU A 67 -3.06 -9.10 38.61
C GLU A 67 -4.24 -8.18 38.94
N ALA A 68 -4.52 -7.98 40.23
CA ALA A 68 -5.64 -7.16 40.70
C ALA A 68 -5.55 -5.67 40.28
N LYS A 69 -4.36 -5.20 39.90
CA LYS A 69 -4.12 -3.82 39.43
C LYS A 69 -3.99 -3.72 37.91
N MET A 70 -4.03 -4.84 37.18
CA MET A 70 -3.92 -4.82 35.73
C MET A 70 -5.17 -4.24 35.09
N THR A 71 -4.99 -3.13 34.37
CA THR A 71 -6.00 -2.54 33.47
C THR A 71 -5.76 -2.91 32.02
N ARG A 72 -4.60 -3.48 31.70
CA ARG A 72 -4.16 -3.96 30.39
C ARG A 72 -3.11 -5.07 30.53
N SER A 73 -2.79 -5.77 29.45
CA SER A 73 -1.70 -6.75 29.43
C SER A 73 -0.32 -6.06 29.59
N TYR A 74 0.68 -6.85 30.01
CA TYR A 74 2.08 -6.46 30.03
C TYR A 74 2.83 -7.16 28.89
N GLU A 75 3.21 -6.40 27.85
CA GLU A 75 3.83 -6.92 26.61
C GLU A 75 5.35 -6.66 26.53
N GLY A 76 5.96 -6.26 27.65
CA GLY A 76 7.38 -5.90 27.74
C GLY A 76 8.31 -7.07 28.09
N ASP A 77 9.59 -6.73 28.26
CA ASP A 77 10.65 -7.67 28.64
C ASP A 77 10.78 -7.77 30.17
N GLY A 78 11.08 -8.97 30.66
CA GLY A 78 11.19 -9.24 32.09
C GLY A 78 11.63 -10.66 32.37
N SER A 79 11.71 -10.99 33.65
CA SER A 79 12.06 -12.34 34.09
C SER A 79 10.83 -13.23 34.21
N LEU A 80 10.97 -14.51 33.88
CA LEU A 80 9.90 -15.48 34.09
C LEU A 80 9.64 -15.71 35.58
N VAL A 81 8.35 -15.80 35.91
CA VAL A 81 7.84 -16.17 37.23
C VAL A 81 6.72 -17.19 37.06
N HIS A 82 6.43 -18.00 38.08
CA HIS A 82 5.36 -19.01 38.06
C HIS A 82 5.43 -19.98 36.86
N SER A 83 6.65 -20.25 36.38
CA SER A 83 6.99 -20.99 35.17
C SER A 83 7.89 -22.20 35.45
N GLY A 84 8.09 -22.58 36.72
CA GLY A 84 8.74 -23.84 37.09
C GLY A 84 10.25 -23.83 36.83
N GLU A 85 10.75 -24.76 36.00
CA GLU A 85 12.19 -24.87 35.68
C GLU A 85 12.74 -23.64 34.92
N PHE A 86 11.86 -22.76 34.44
CA PHE A 86 12.22 -21.54 33.71
C PHE A 86 12.22 -20.26 34.58
N ASP A 87 11.86 -20.36 35.86
CA ASP A 87 11.80 -19.19 36.74
C ASP A 87 13.16 -18.46 36.85
N GLY A 88 13.12 -17.14 36.80
CA GLY A 88 14.29 -16.26 36.83
C GLY A 88 15.03 -16.10 35.50
N MET A 89 14.64 -16.82 34.44
CA MET A 89 15.20 -16.59 33.10
C MET A 89 14.65 -15.32 32.47
N GLU A 90 15.44 -14.64 31.63
CA GLU A 90 14.92 -13.55 30.80
C GLU A 90 13.98 -14.09 29.72
N ASN A 91 12.80 -13.49 29.57
CA ASN A 91 11.73 -13.96 28.69
C ASN A 91 12.19 -14.18 27.23
N ARG A 92 13.03 -13.29 26.68
CA ARG A 92 13.58 -13.42 25.31
C ARG A 92 14.50 -14.62 25.16
N PHE A 93 15.33 -14.90 26.18
CA PHE A 93 16.20 -16.06 26.18
C PHE A 93 15.40 -17.36 26.37
N ALA A 94 14.41 -17.33 27.25
CA ALA A 94 13.56 -18.48 27.53
C ALA A 94 12.74 -18.97 26.34
N ILE A 95 12.42 -18.10 25.35
CA ILE A 95 11.79 -18.54 24.09
C ILE A 95 12.56 -19.70 23.48
N LYS A 96 13.89 -19.60 23.41
CA LYS A 96 14.75 -20.64 22.86
C LYS A 96 14.69 -21.91 23.71
N ILE A 97 14.90 -21.79 25.02
CA ILE A 97 14.96 -22.93 25.96
C ILE A 97 13.63 -23.69 26.02
N ILE A 98 12.50 -22.97 26.07
CA ILE A 98 11.17 -23.57 26.07
C ILE A 98 10.89 -24.26 24.72
N THR A 99 11.36 -23.69 23.61
CA THR A 99 11.23 -24.32 22.28
C THR A 99 12.01 -25.64 22.22
N GLU A 100 13.26 -25.65 22.68
CA GLU A 100 14.09 -26.87 22.78
C GLU A 100 13.41 -27.94 23.64
N LYS A 101 12.86 -27.55 24.80
CA LYS A 101 12.11 -28.46 25.67
C LYS A 101 10.89 -29.05 24.97
N LEU A 102 10.12 -28.24 24.24
CA LEU A 102 8.94 -28.69 23.49
C LEU A 102 9.32 -29.68 22.38
N GLU A 103 10.48 -29.49 21.74
CA GLU A 103 11.02 -30.43 20.75
C GLU A 103 11.43 -31.76 21.41
N GLU A 104 12.14 -31.72 22.55
CA GLU A 104 12.55 -32.92 23.30
C GLU A 104 11.36 -33.82 23.69
N ILE A 105 10.23 -33.21 24.07
CA ILE A 105 9.00 -33.94 24.43
C ILE A 105 8.05 -34.17 23.26
N ASN A 106 8.49 -33.92 22.01
CA ASN A 106 7.71 -34.05 20.78
C ASN A 106 6.34 -33.33 20.82
N SER A 107 6.28 -32.17 21.46
CA SER A 107 5.05 -31.38 21.66
C SER A 107 5.10 -29.99 20.99
N GLY A 108 6.12 -29.70 20.20
CA GLY A 108 6.25 -28.48 19.42
C GLY A 108 7.58 -28.42 18.69
N TYR A 109 7.74 -27.44 17.80
CA TYR A 109 8.99 -27.13 17.12
C TYR A 109 9.03 -25.66 16.68
N ALA A 110 10.23 -25.12 16.46
CA ALA A 110 10.39 -23.75 15.97
C ALA A 110 9.83 -23.58 14.55
N THR A 111 9.05 -22.53 14.30
CA THR A 111 8.53 -22.21 12.95
C THR A 111 8.68 -20.72 12.64
N VAL A 112 8.93 -20.41 11.38
CA VAL A 112 8.89 -19.04 10.85
C VAL A 112 7.51 -18.81 10.25
N ASN A 113 6.83 -17.75 10.68
CA ASN A 113 5.52 -17.35 10.16
C ASN A 113 5.58 -15.93 9.60
N TYR A 114 4.84 -15.71 8.52
CA TYR A 114 4.69 -14.39 7.90
C TYR A 114 3.25 -13.92 8.04
N LYS A 115 3.08 -12.62 8.35
CA LYS A 115 1.77 -11.96 8.25
C LYS A 115 1.34 -11.77 6.79
N LEU A 116 2.31 -11.68 5.88
CA LEU A 116 2.08 -11.62 4.44
C LEU A 116 1.36 -12.89 3.98
N ARG A 117 0.32 -12.73 3.17
CA ARG A 117 -0.41 -13.82 2.52
C ARG A 117 -0.08 -13.85 1.03
N ASP A 118 -0.36 -14.99 0.41
CA ASP A 118 -0.30 -15.10 -1.04
C ASP A 118 -1.24 -14.09 -1.71
N TRP A 119 -0.82 -13.61 -2.86
CA TRP A 119 -1.58 -12.63 -3.62
C TRP A 119 -2.68 -13.31 -4.43
N GLY A 120 -3.92 -13.16 -3.96
CA GLY A 120 -5.11 -13.55 -4.72
C GLY A 120 -5.35 -12.59 -5.90
N ILE A 121 -5.05 -13.05 -7.11
CA ILE A 121 -5.13 -12.23 -8.34
C ILE A 121 -6.50 -12.28 -9.03
N SER A 122 -7.36 -13.25 -8.74
CA SER A 122 -8.64 -13.37 -9.44
C SER A 122 -9.65 -12.30 -9.03
N ARG A 123 -10.34 -11.71 -10.01
CA ARG A 123 -11.38 -10.69 -9.81
C ARG A 123 -12.63 -11.08 -10.59
N GLN A 124 -13.78 -11.12 -9.90
CA GLN A 124 -15.09 -11.29 -10.54
C GLN A 124 -15.57 -9.95 -11.14
N ARG A 125 -14.80 -9.45 -12.12
CA ARG A 125 -15.00 -8.18 -12.81
C ARG A 125 -14.76 -8.41 -14.30
N TYR A 126 -15.44 -7.63 -15.13
CA TYR A 126 -15.25 -7.71 -16.59
C TYR A 126 -14.01 -6.94 -17.06
N TRP A 127 -13.78 -5.74 -16.52
CA TRP A 127 -12.74 -4.84 -17.05
C TRP A 127 -11.36 -5.17 -16.46
N GLY A 128 -10.69 -6.15 -17.04
CA GLY A 128 -9.33 -6.56 -16.69
C GLY A 128 -8.76 -7.56 -17.68
N CYS A 129 -7.49 -7.90 -17.52
CA CYS A 129 -6.82 -8.93 -18.32
C CYS A 129 -7.45 -10.32 -18.03
N PRO A 130 -8.00 -11.04 -19.02
CA PRO A 130 -8.51 -12.39 -18.79
C PRO A 130 -7.42 -13.34 -18.29
N ILE A 131 -7.74 -14.16 -17.29
CA ILE A 131 -6.80 -15.17 -16.80
C ILE A 131 -6.67 -16.27 -17.87
N PRO A 132 -5.45 -16.59 -18.36
CA PRO A 132 -5.23 -17.53 -19.47
C PRO A 132 -5.30 -18.99 -19.00
N VAL A 133 -6.43 -19.37 -18.41
CA VAL A 133 -6.71 -20.72 -17.88
C VAL A 133 -7.98 -21.27 -18.51
N LEU A 134 -7.98 -22.58 -18.78
CA LEU A 134 -9.11 -23.35 -19.26
C LEU A 134 -9.45 -24.46 -18.25
N TYR A 135 -10.73 -24.80 -18.17
CA TYR A 135 -11.24 -25.93 -17.42
C TYR A 135 -11.77 -27.00 -18.38
N CYS A 136 -11.16 -28.18 -18.34
CA CYS A 136 -11.54 -29.34 -19.13
C CYS A 136 -11.98 -30.47 -18.19
N GLU A 137 -13.14 -31.10 -18.45
CA GLU A 137 -13.64 -32.19 -17.60
C GLU A 137 -12.74 -33.43 -17.59
N VAL A 138 -11.91 -33.60 -18.63
CA VAL A 138 -11.00 -34.75 -18.75
C VAL A 138 -9.58 -34.42 -18.30
N CYS A 139 -9.10 -33.20 -18.59
CA CYS A 139 -7.72 -32.80 -18.32
C CYS A 139 -7.54 -31.95 -17.06
N GLY A 140 -8.63 -31.52 -16.42
CA GLY A 140 -8.61 -30.61 -15.28
C GLY A 140 -8.34 -29.15 -15.69
N VAL A 141 -7.63 -28.43 -14.81
CA VAL A 141 -7.21 -27.04 -15.03
C VAL A 141 -5.95 -27.04 -15.90
N ILE A 142 -6.00 -26.34 -17.02
CA ILE A 142 -4.88 -26.25 -17.97
C ILE A 142 -4.67 -24.80 -18.42
N PRO A 143 -3.43 -24.38 -18.73
CA PRO A 143 -3.19 -23.07 -19.31
C PRO A 143 -3.66 -23.01 -20.76
N VAL A 144 -3.97 -21.80 -21.24
CA VAL A 144 -4.05 -21.49 -22.67
C VAL A 144 -2.66 -21.66 -23.29
N SER A 145 -2.55 -22.15 -24.52
CA SER A 145 -1.24 -22.33 -25.17
C SER A 145 -0.64 -20.98 -25.58
N TYR A 146 0.69 -20.91 -25.71
CA TYR A 146 1.37 -19.65 -26.05
C TYR A 146 0.92 -19.09 -27.39
N GLU A 147 0.60 -19.96 -28.35
CA GLU A 147 0.15 -19.59 -29.71
C GLU A 147 -1.28 -19.03 -29.71
N GLU A 148 -2.08 -19.32 -28.67
CA GLU A 148 -3.44 -18.81 -28.51
C GLU A 148 -3.48 -17.54 -27.63
N LEU A 149 -2.33 -17.06 -27.16
CA LEU A 149 -2.24 -15.76 -26.49
C LEU A 149 -2.23 -14.61 -27.51
N PRO A 150 -2.80 -13.45 -27.17
CA PRO A 150 -3.50 -13.15 -25.93
C PRO A 150 -4.96 -13.64 -25.94
N VAL A 151 -5.48 -13.96 -24.76
CA VAL A 151 -6.93 -14.15 -24.57
C VAL A 151 -7.59 -12.77 -24.57
N TYR A 152 -8.19 -12.38 -25.69
CA TYR A 152 -8.85 -11.09 -25.80
C TYR A 152 -10.11 -11.01 -24.94
N LEU A 153 -10.26 -9.87 -24.25
CA LEU A 153 -11.49 -9.53 -23.56
C LEU A 153 -12.61 -9.27 -24.60
N PRO A 154 -13.75 -9.98 -24.55
CA PRO A 154 -14.82 -9.85 -25.54
C PRO A 154 -15.52 -8.50 -25.41
N LYS A 155 -15.73 -7.79 -26.53
CA LYS A 155 -16.37 -6.47 -26.53
C LYS A 155 -17.90 -6.54 -26.56
N ASP A 156 -18.43 -7.67 -27.03
CA ASP A 156 -19.85 -7.97 -27.22
C ASP A 156 -20.47 -8.58 -25.94
N VAL A 157 -20.36 -7.87 -24.82
CA VAL A 157 -20.96 -8.29 -23.54
C VAL A 157 -22.13 -7.40 -23.13
N SER A 158 -23.13 -8.00 -22.48
CA SER A 158 -24.28 -7.26 -21.92
C SER A 158 -24.04 -6.93 -20.46
N PHE A 159 -24.14 -5.65 -20.10
CA PHE A 159 -24.02 -5.19 -18.72
C PHE A 159 -25.39 -5.12 -18.06
N THR A 160 -25.64 -6.03 -17.13
CA THR A 160 -26.90 -6.09 -16.36
C THR A 160 -26.82 -5.32 -15.04
N GLY A 161 -25.63 -4.82 -14.67
CA GLY A 161 -25.37 -4.17 -13.38
C GLY A 161 -25.11 -5.13 -12.21
N ALA A 162 -25.22 -6.45 -12.43
CA ALA A 162 -24.96 -7.47 -11.41
C ALA A 162 -24.28 -8.72 -12.00
N GLY A 163 -23.38 -9.33 -11.23
CA GLY A 163 -22.60 -10.50 -11.66
C GLY A 163 -21.42 -10.15 -12.56
N ASN A 164 -20.66 -11.18 -12.97
CA ASN A 164 -19.55 -11.04 -13.91
C ASN A 164 -20.07 -11.23 -15.36
N PRO A 165 -20.07 -10.19 -16.22
CA PRO A 165 -20.56 -10.27 -17.60
C PRO A 165 -19.93 -11.39 -18.44
N LEU A 166 -18.68 -11.77 -18.15
CA LEU A 166 -18.00 -12.83 -18.90
C LEU A 166 -18.69 -14.18 -18.78
N VAL A 167 -19.37 -14.45 -17.65
CA VAL A 167 -20.11 -15.69 -17.38
C VAL A 167 -21.32 -15.87 -18.33
N ALA A 168 -21.89 -14.78 -18.85
CA ALA A 168 -22.99 -14.84 -19.80
C ALA A 168 -22.52 -14.92 -21.27
N CYS A 169 -21.24 -14.66 -21.54
CA CYS A 169 -20.69 -14.58 -22.89
C CYS A 169 -20.30 -15.96 -23.42
N LYS A 170 -21.27 -16.70 -23.98
CA LYS A 170 -21.05 -18.07 -24.51
C LYS A 170 -19.98 -18.15 -25.60
N SER A 171 -19.83 -17.10 -26.42
CA SER A 171 -18.81 -17.00 -27.48
C SER A 171 -17.39 -16.94 -26.91
N PHE A 172 -17.23 -16.35 -25.72
CA PHE A 172 -15.94 -16.28 -25.03
C PHE A 172 -15.64 -17.55 -24.22
N ILE A 173 -16.62 -18.01 -23.43
CA ILE A 173 -16.42 -19.13 -22.49
C ILE A 173 -16.13 -20.43 -23.24
N ASN A 174 -16.92 -20.74 -24.28
CA ASN A 174 -16.86 -22.04 -24.93
C ASN A 174 -15.63 -22.13 -25.82
N THR A 175 -14.74 -23.07 -25.53
CA THR A 175 -13.57 -23.34 -26.36
C THR A 175 -13.28 -24.85 -26.42
N LYS A 176 -12.21 -25.24 -27.11
CA LYS A 176 -11.69 -26.60 -27.13
C LYS A 176 -10.47 -26.70 -26.22
N CYS A 177 -10.30 -27.87 -25.62
CA CYS A 177 -9.12 -28.21 -24.85
C CYS A 177 -7.94 -28.43 -25.81
N PRO A 178 -6.83 -27.67 -25.73
CA PRO A 178 -5.67 -27.85 -26.61
C PRO A 178 -4.99 -29.21 -26.43
N ARG A 179 -5.19 -29.87 -25.27
CA ARG A 179 -4.58 -31.18 -24.95
C ARG A 179 -5.33 -32.38 -25.52
N CYS A 180 -6.67 -32.34 -25.53
CA CYS A 180 -7.50 -33.50 -25.90
C CYS A 180 -8.59 -33.23 -26.94
N GLY A 181 -8.73 -31.98 -27.41
CA GLY A 181 -9.72 -31.57 -28.42
C GLY A 181 -11.19 -31.56 -27.94
N LYS A 182 -11.49 -32.01 -26.71
CA LYS A 182 -12.85 -31.98 -26.14
C LYS A 182 -13.27 -30.56 -25.74
N ASN A 183 -14.54 -30.38 -25.41
CA ASN A 183 -15.06 -29.10 -24.93
C ASN A 183 -14.36 -28.69 -23.63
N ALA A 184 -14.01 -27.41 -23.54
CA ALA A 184 -13.47 -26.76 -22.35
C ALA A 184 -14.14 -25.40 -22.17
N ARG A 185 -14.05 -24.86 -20.95
CA ARG A 185 -14.49 -23.49 -20.65
C ARG A 185 -13.30 -22.61 -20.28
N ARG A 186 -13.26 -21.37 -20.74
CA ARG A 186 -12.29 -20.37 -20.25
C ARG A 186 -12.58 -19.98 -18.80
N GLU A 187 -11.54 -19.56 -18.09
CA GLU A 187 -11.71 -18.76 -16.87
C GLU A 187 -12.44 -17.45 -17.22
N THR A 188 -13.37 -17.08 -16.36
CA THR A 188 -14.19 -15.87 -16.50
C THR A 188 -13.75 -14.75 -15.58
N ASP A 189 -12.94 -15.06 -14.56
CA ASP A 189 -12.29 -14.04 -13.76
C ASP A 189 -11.16 -13.35 -14.53
N THR A 190 -10.99 -12.06 -14.23
CA THR A 190 -9.86 -11.27 -14.74
C THR A 190 -8.80 -11.12 -13.66
N MET A 191 -7.59 -10.76 -14.07
CA MET A 191 -6.50 -10.45 -13.16
C MET A 191 -6.75 -9.15 -12.38
N ASP A 192 -6.19 -9.09 -11.18
CA ASP A 192 -6.05 -7.89 -10.38
C ASP A 192 -5.23 -6.84 -11.13
N THR A 193 -5.68 -5.58 -11.11
CA THR A 193 -5.02 -4.49 -11.87
C THR A 193 -3.62 -4.17 -11.35
N PHE A 194 -3.28 -4.62 -10.14
CA PHE A 194 -1.91 -4.55 -9.64
C PHE A 194 -0.94 -5.43 -10.44
N ILE A 195 -1.41 -6.46 -11.16
CA ILE A 195 -0.55 -7.21 -12.09
C ILE A 195 0.01 -6.26 -13.13
N ASP A 196 -0.84 -5.44 -13.75
CA ASP A 196 -0.44 -4.49 -14.79
C ASP A 196 0.57 -3.45 -14.24
N SER A 197 0.28 -2.90 -13.05
CA SER A 197 1.16 -1.90 -12.43
C SER A 197 2.45 -2.49 -11.85
N SER A 198 2.58 -3.81 -11.75
CA SER A 198 3.77 -4.45 -11.17
C SER A 198 4.96 -4.53 -12.12
N TRP A 199 4.79 -4.27 -13.42
CA TRP A 199 5.88 -4.40 -14.39
C TRP A 199 5.87 -3.36 -15.52
N TYR A 200 4.93 -2.42 -15.55
CA TYR A 200 4.83 -1.40 -16.61
C TYR A 200 6.12 -0.59 -16.81
N PHE A 201 6.91 -0.39 -15.76
CA PHE A 201 8.18 0.34 -15.83
C PHE A 201 9.23 -0.42 -16.67
N PHE A 202 9.14 -1.74 -16.79
CA PHE A 202 9.94 -2.50 -17.77
C PHE A 202 9.39 -2.37 -19.19
N ALA A 203 8.07 -2.37 -19.34
CA ALA A 203 7.41 -2.13 -20.63
C ALA A 203 7.73 -0.73 -21.20
N TYR A 204 8.03 0.27 -20.37
CA TYR A 204 8.51 1.56 -20.85
C TYR A 204 9.94 1.52 -21.41
N CYS A 205 10.79 0.62 -20.91
CA CYS A 205 12.13 0.44 -21.45
C CYS A 205 12.10 -0.27 -22.81
N ASP A 206 11.14 -1.17 -23.00
CA ASP A 206 10.97 -1.96 -24.21
C ASP A 206 9.49 -2.30 -24.42
N PRO A 207 8.73 -1.42 -25.12
CA PRO A 207 7.30 -1.62 -25.31
C PRO A 207 6.98 -2.98 -25.93
N PRO A 208 6.15 -3.81 -25.27
CA PRO A 208 5.87 -5.16 -25.75
C PRO A 208 5.11 -5.11 -27.08
N SER A 209 5.54 -5.97 -28.01
CA SER A 209 4.79 -6.28 -29.23
C SER A 209 4.03 -7.59 -29.04
N ILE A 210 2.84 -7.70 -29.65
CA ILE A 210 2.06 -8.94 -29.66
C ILE A 210 2.78 -10.08 -30.41
N GLU A 211 3.72 -9.73 -31.28
CA GLU A 211 4.53 -10.68 -32.05
C GLU A 211 5.75 -11.18 -31.24
N SER A 212 6.00 -10.61 -30.06
CA SER A 212 7.14 -10.97 -29.23
C SER A 212 6.82 -12.17 -28.33
N GLU A 213 7.71 -13.15 -28.31
CA GLU A 213 7.63 -14.29 -27.38
C GLU A 213 8.00 -13.93 -25.93
N ILE A 214 8.67 -12.79 -25.73
CA ILE A 214 9.09 -12.28 -24.43
C ILE A 214 8.45 -10.91 -24.13
N PRO A 215 8.18 -10.58 -22.85
CA PRO A 215 7.53 -9.32 -22.51
C PRO A 215 8.42 -8.09 -22.75
N TYR A 216 9.74 -8.27 -22.72
CA TYR A 216 10.75 -7.26 -23.00
C TYR A 216 12.13 -7.92 -23.17
N THR A 217 13.05 -7.22 -23.81
CA THR A 217 14.44 -7.66 -24.00
C THR A 217 15.30 -7.35 -22.78
N LYS A 218 16.15 -8.31 -22.44
CA LYS A 218 17.09 -8.21 -21.32
C LYS A 218 18.08 -7.04 -21.46
N THR A 219 18.46 -6.70 -22.68
CA THR A 219 19.42 -5.61 -22.93
C THR A 219 18.82 -4.26 -22.56
N ASN A 220 17.61 -3.96 -23.05
CA ASN A 220 16.95 -2.67 -22.82
C ASN A 220 16.60 -2.49 -21.33
N VAL A 221 16.07 -3.53 -20.69
CA VAL A 221 15.71 -3.44 -19.27
C VAL A 221 16.92 -3.41 -18.34
N ASN A 222 18.05 -4.06 -18.65
CA ASN A 222 19.26 -3.86 -17.83
C ASN A 222 19.88 -2.47 -18.01
N TYR A 223 19.63 -1.79 -19.15
CA TYR A 223 20.10 -0.43 -19.35
C TYR A 223 19.23 0.59 -18.60
N TRP A 224 17.90 0.45 -18.63
CA TRP A 224 16.97 1.47 -18.09
C TRP A 224 16.17 1.05 -16.84
N GLY A 225 15.91 -0.25 -16.67
CA GLY A 225 14.82 -0.75 -15.82
C GLY A 225 15.04 -0.67 -14.32
N ASN A 226 16.27 -0.41 -13.87
CA ASN A 226 16.59 -0.12 -12.49
C ASN A 226 16.38 1.38 -12.24
N VAL A 227 15.12 1.78 -12.04
CA VAL A 227 14.69 3.19 -12.01
C VAL A 227 15.43 3.95 -10.92
N ASP A 228 16.14 5.03 -11.30
CA ASP A 228 16.93 5.84 -10.36
C ASP A 228 16.06 6.53 -9.29
N LEU A 229 14.94 7.12 -9.70
CA LEU A 229 13.99 7.81 -8.81
C LEU A 229 12.55 7.48 -9.20
N TYR A 230 11.83 6.86 -8.28
CA TYR A 230 10.40 6.60 -8.39
C TYR A 230 9.63 7.59 -7.52
N VAL A 231 8.64 8.27 -8.10
CA VAL A 231 7.82 9.29 -7.42
C VAL A 231 6.37 8.82 -7.40
N GLY A 232 5.77 8.67 -6.22
CA GLY A 232 4.40 8.19 -6.07
C GLY A 232 3.81 8.51 -4.70
N GLY A 233 2.50 8.40 -4.54
CA GLY A 233 1.86 8.68 -3.24
C GLY A 233 2.12 7.57 -2.21
N ILE A 234 2.17 7.93 -0.93
CA ILE A 234 2.40 7.00 0.19
C ILE A 234 1.33 5.90 0.31
N GLU A 235 0.14 6.12 -0.26
CA GLU A 235 -0.95 5.13 -0.33
C GLU A 235 -0.55 3.84 -1.06
N HIS A 236 0.52 3.88 -1.85
CA HIS A 236 1.02 2.73 -2.61
C HIS A 236 2.14 1.95 -1.90
N ALA A 237 2.50 2.34 -0.66
CA ALA A 237 3.66 1.79 0.06
C ALA A 237 3.64 0.28 0.29
N ILE A 238 2.46 -0.31 0.55
CA ILE A 238 2.35 -1.74 0.91
C ILE A 238 1.90 -2.60 -0.27
N LEU A 239 0.95 -2.16 -1.10
CA LEU A 239 0.44 -2.99 -2.20
C LEU A 239 1.38 -2.91 -3.41
N HIS A 240 1.14 -1.90 -4.26
CA HIS A 240 1.88 -1.67 -5.50
C HIS A 240 3.40 -1.82 -5.35
N LEU A 241 4.04 -1.17 -4.36
CA LEU A 241 5.49 -1.24 -4.22
C LEU A 241 5.98 -2.64 -3.83
N ILE A 242 5.24 -3.42 -3.02
CA ILE A 242 5.62 -4.81 -2.74
C ILE A 242 5.42 -5.67 -4.00
N TYR A 243 4.33 -5.49 -4.73
CA TYR A 243 4.07 -6.27 -5.95
C TYR A 243 5.07 -5.98 -7.08
N ALA A 244 5.46 -4.72 -7.27
CA ALA A 244 6.52 -4.33 -8.20
C ALA A 244 7.87 -4.98 -7.85
N ARG A 245 8.24 -5.00 -6.57
CA ARG A 245 9.45 -5.68 -6.09
C ARG A 245 9.36 -7.19 -6.28
N PHE A 246 8.20 -7.79 -5.99
CA PHE A 246 7.96 -9.21 -6.22
C PHE A 246 8.12 -9.57 -7.70
N PHE A 247 7.45 -8.85 -8.61
CA PHE A 247 7.54 -9.05 -10.06
C PHE A 247 8.96 -8.87 -10.59
N THR A 248 9.70 -7.91 -10.04
CA THR A 248 11.12 -7.70 -10.37
C THR A 248 11.93 -8.94 -10.05
N LYS A 249 11.84 -9.45 -8.82
CA LYS A 249 12.59 -10.64 -8.39
C LYS A 249 12.20 -11.89 -9.18
N VAL A 250 10.91 -12.10 -9.41
CA VAL A 250 10.43 -13.21 -10.25
C VAL A 250 10.99 -13.11 -11.67
N SER A 251 10.93 -11.93 -12.29
CA SER A 251 11.43 -11.74 -13.65
C SER A 251 12.96 -11.86 -13.76
N ARG A 252 13.69 -11.42 -12.73
CA ARG A 252 15.13 -11.66 -12.58
C ARG A 252 15.43 -13.16 -12.52
N ASP A 253 14.68 -13.91 -11.72
CA ASP A 253 14.87 -15.36 -11.54
C ASP A 253 14.52 -16.15 -12.82
N LEU A 254 13.61 -15.61 -13.64
CA LEU A 254 13.34 -16.08 -15.01
C LEU A 254 14.41 -15.64 -16.03
N GLY A 255 15.42 -14.88 -15.61
CA GLY A 255 16.55 -14.47 -16.44
C GLY A 255 16.28 -13.25 -17.33
N LEU A 256 15.15 -12.55 -17.17
CA LEU A 256 14.75 -11.41 -18.02
C LEU A 256 15.55 -10.13 -17.73
N HIS A 257 16.11 -9.98 -16.53
CA HIS A 257 17.05 -8.91 -16.16
C HIS A 257 18.00 -9.37 -15.05
N LYS A 258 18.81 -8.47 -14.48
CA LYS A 258 19.88 -8.82 -13.52
C LYS A 258 19.80 -8.14 -12.14
N PHE A 259 19.00 -7.09 -11.99
CA PHE A 259 18.88 -6.36 -10.72
C PHE A 259 17.77 -6.92 -9.82
N ASP A 260 17.90 -6.66 -8.52
CA ASP A 260 17.03 -7.24 -7.49
C ASP A 260 15.86 -6.34 -7.10
N GLU A 261 15.99 -5.04 -7.29
CA GLU A 261 15.05 -4.01 -6.86
C GLU A 261 14.73 -3.07 -8.02
N PRO A 262 13.46 -2.71 -8.27
CA PRO A 262 13.08 -1.90 -9.41
C PRO A 262 13.36 -0.40 -9.24
N PHE A 263 13.44 0.09 -8.00
CA PHE A 263 13.51 1.52 -7.69
C PHE A 263 14.68 1.78 -6.73
N GLN A 264 15.65 2.61 -7.13
CA GLN A 264 16.83 2.96 -6.30
C GLN A 264 16.51 4.01 -5.25
N ARG A 265 15.76 5.05 -5.62
CA ARG A 265 15.21 6.06 -4.72
C ARG A 265 13.70 6.09 -4.85
N LEU A 266 13.02 6.26 -3.72
CA LEU A 266 11.58 6.47 -3.66
C LEU A 266 11.32 7.83 -3.01
N LEU A 267 10.59 8.70 -3.71
CA LEU A 267 10.05 9.93 -3.14
C LEU A 267 8.54 9.76 -3.03
N THR A 268 8.03 9.78 -1.81
CA THR A 268 6.60 9.69 -1.57
C THR A 268 5.98 11.07 -1.47
N GLN A 269 5.30 11.55 -2.53
CA GLN A 269 4.78 12.90 -2.48
C GLN A 269 3.65 13.05 -1.46
N GLY A 270 3.57 14.23 -0.84
CA GLY A 270 2.46 14.61 0.02
C GLY A 270 1.17 14.83 -0.77
N MET A 271 0.05 14.78 -0.05
CA MET A 271 -1.27 14.98 -0.64
C MET A 271 -1.55 16.46 -0.91
N ILE A 272 -2.25 16.75 -1.99
CA ILE A 272 -2.85 18.07 -2.19
C ILE A 272 -4.18 18.11 -1.44
N ASN A 273 -4.29 19.04 -0.50
CA ASN A 273 -5.46 19.23 0.33
C ASN A 273 -6.21 20.50 -0.06
N LYS A 274 -7.51 20.52 0.25
CA LYS A 274 -8.35 21.71 0.17
C LYS A 274 -9.29 21.74 1.34
N THR A 275 -9.57 22.93 1.85
CA THR A 275 -10.59 23.16 2.87
C THR A 275 -11.94 22.57 2.46
N GLN A 276 -12.57 21.86 3.40
CA GLN A 276 -13.85 21.20 3.23
C GLN A 276 -14.72 21.39 4.48
N PRO A 277 -16.05 21.60 4.33
CA PRO A 277 -16.95 21.67 5.46
C PRO A 277 -16.97 20.36 6.26
N PHE A 278 -16.93 20.51 7.58
CA PHE A 278 -16.78 19.42 8.54
C PHE A 278 -17.72 19.59 9.72
N CYS A 279 -18.43 18.51 10.07
CA CYS A 279 -19.33 18.46 11.21
C CYS A 279 -18.62 17.91 12.44
N THR A 280 -18.49 18.74 13.48
CA THR A 280 -17.88 18.35 14.77
C THR A 280 -18.71 17.32 15.51
N ASN A 281 -20.04 17.42 15.49
CA ASN A 281 -20.95 16.50 16.19
C ASN A 281 -20.85 15.05 15.70
N CYS A 282 -20.59 14.85 14.41
CA CYS A 282 -20.53 13.51 13.80
C CYS A 282 -19.13 13.09 13.38
N ASN A 283 -18.13 13.96 13.56
CA ASN A 283 -16.74 13.76 13.14
C ASN A 283 -16.63 13.34 11.66
N VAL A 284 -17.33 14.04 10.76
CA VAL A 284 -17.36 13.74 9.32
C VAL A 284 -17.27 14.98 8.45
N PHE A 285 -16.62 14.85 7.30
CA PHE A 285 -16.66 15.82 6.20
C PHE A 285 -17.97 15.71 5.43
N LEU A 286 -18.44 16.83 4.88
CA LEU A 286 -19.55 16.82 3.91
C LEU A 286 -19.12 16.14 2.61
N MET A 287 -20.03 15.39 2.02
CA MET A 287 -19.84 14.81 0.68
C MET A 287 -20.32 15.80 -0.38
N LYS A 288 -19.92 15.59 -1.63
CA LYS A 288 -20.30 16.46 -2.76
C LYS A 288 -21.80 16.73 -2.83
N ALA A 289 -22.63 15.72 -2.59
CA ALA A 289 -24.09 15.83 -2.63
C ALA A 289 -24.69 16.71 -1.51
N ASP A 290 -23.95 16.93 -0.42
CA ASP A 290 -24.42 17.68 0.75
C ASP A 290 -23.98 19.16 0.71
N LEU A 291 -23.09 19.52 -0.22
CA LEU A 291 -22.49 20.86 -0.29
C LEU A 291 -23.51 21.94 -0.66
N GLU A 292 -24.52 21.64 -1.48
CA GLU A 292 -25.54 22.62 -1.86
C GLU A 292 -26.39 23.07 -0.66
N GLN A 293 -26.72 22.13 0.22
CA GLN A 293 -27.57 22.40 1.39
C GLN A 293 -26.78 22.87 2.62
N MET A 294 -25.44 22.73 2.59
CA MET A 294 -24.53 23.01 3.70
C MET A 294 -25.02 22.42 5.03
N LYS A 295 -25.43 21.13 4.97
CA LYS A 295 -26.05 20.42 6.08
C LYS A 295 -25.44 19.04 6.26
N CYS A 296 -25.13 18.65 7.49
CA CYS A 296 -24.65 17.31 7.77
C CYS A 296 -25.74 16.26 7.52
N ARG A 297 -25.48 15.28 6.66
CA ARG A 297 -26.43 14.18 6.37
C ARG A 297 -26.77 13.27 7.57
N LYS A 298 -25.93 13.26 8.61
CA LYS A 298 -26.11 12.39 9.79
C LYS A 298 -26.99 13.04 10.86
N CYS A 299 -26.63 14.24 11.31
CA CYS A 299 -27.33 14.93 12.40
C CYS A 299 -28.18 16.12 11.93
N GLY A 300 -28.08 16.51 10.65
CA GLY A 300 -28.79 17.65 10.11
C GLY A 300 -28.26 19.03 10.57
N SER A 301 -27.14 19.09 11.29
CA SER A 301 -26.55 20.35 11.72
C SER A 301 -26.04 21.17 10.52
N LYS A 302 -26.23 22.49 10.58
CA LYS A 302 -25.60 23.49 9.69
C LYS A 302 -24.40 24.17 10.32
N ASP A 303 -24.12 23.87 11.59
CA ASP A 303 -22.92 24.35 12.28
C ASP A 303 -21.73 23.50 11.82
N LEU A 304 -21.02 24.03 10.82
CA LEU A 304 -19.94 23.36 10.10
C LEU A 304 -18.69 24.24 10.16
N ILE A 305 -17.56 23.61 10.50
CA ILE A 305 -16.25 24.26 10.44
C ILE A 305 -15.53 23.87 9.15
N GLN A 306 -14.54 24.66 8.73
CA GLN A 306 -13.67 24.29 7.62
C GLN A 306 -12.47 23.50 8.15
N LYS A 307 -12.20 22.34 7.55
CA LYS A 307 -10.99 21.56 7.84
C LYS A 307 -10.29 21.17 6.53
N SER A 308 -8.96 21.14 6.56
CA SER A 308 -8.15 20.63 5.45
C SER A 308 -8.36 19.13 5.30
N VAL A 309 -8.54 18.68 4.07
CA VAL A 309 -8.63 17.25 3.72
C VAL A 309 -8.12 17.05 2.30
N LYS A 310 -7.59 15.86 2.01
CA LYS A 310 -7.15 15.49 0.67
C LYS A 310 -8.23 15.75 -0.37
N MET A 311 -7.83 16.25 -1.53
CA MET A 311 -8.73 16.41 -2.66
C MET A 311 -9.30 15.06 -3.10
N SER A 312 -10.61 15.00 -3.32
CA SER A 312 -11.29 13.80 -3.82
C SER A 312 -12.59 14.13 -4.54
N LYS A 313 -12.91 13.34 -5.58
CA LYS A 313 -14.16 13.49 -6.33
C LYS A 313 -15.40 13.30 -5.44
N SER A 314 -15.32 12.44 -4.42
CA SER A 314 -16.40 12.18 -3.46
C SER A 314 -16.72 13.38 -2.57
N TYR A 315 -15.70 14.16 -2.19
CA TYR A 315 -15.90 15.41 -1.46
C TYR A 315 -16.27 16.58 -2.38
N GLY A 316 -15.96 16.48 -3.67
CA GLY A 316 -16.20 17.57 -4.62
C GLY A 316 -15.23 18.75 -4.46
N ASN A 317 -14.15 18.57 -3.70
CA ASN A 317 -13.13 19.58 -3.42
C ASN A 317 -11.92 19.52 -4.38
N THR A 318 -12.04 18.82 -5.50
CA THR A 318 -11.00 18.75 -6.53
C THR A 318 -10.93 20.06 -7.31
N VAL A 319 -9.72 20.45 -7.72
CA VAL A 319 -9.51 21.53 -8.69
C VAL A 319 -9.11 20.91 -10.02
N ASN A 320 -9.74 21.38 -11.11
CA ASN A 320 -9.40 20.91 -12.46
C ASN A 320 -8.09 21.59 -12.92
N PRO A 321 -7.01 20.83 -13.21
CA PRO A 321 -5.77 21.42 -13.70
C PRO A 321 -5.92 22.16 -15.04
N GLU A 322 -6.87 21.76 -15.89
CA GLU A 322 -7.09 22.41 -17.20
C GLU A 322 -7.53 23.87 -17.03
N GLU A 323 -8.50 24.13 -16.16
CA GLU A 323 -8.97 25.49 -15.86
C GLU A 323 -7.84 26.39 -15.33
N ILE A 324 -6.93 25.80 -14.56
CA ILE A 324 -5.77 26.48 -14.01
C ILE A 324 -4.75 26.83 -15.10
N ILE A 325 -4.47 25.88 -16.00
CA ILE A 325 -3.54 26.05 -17.12
C ILE A 325 -4.10 27.09 -18.09
N GLU A 326 -5.40 27.05 -18.41
CA GLU A 326 -6.04 28.03 -19.29
C GLU A 326 -5.97 29.45 -18.72
N LYS A 327 -6.15 29.60 -17.40
CA LYS A 327 -6.19 30.90 -16.73
C LYS A 327 -4.81 31.50 -16.45
N TYR A 328 -3.85 30.68 -16.02
CA TYR A 328 -2.54 31.15 -15.51
C TYR A 328 -1.35 30.67 -16.35
N GLY A 329 -1.54 29.72 -17.26
CA GLY A 329 -0.47 29.06 -18.00
C GLY A 329 0.15 27.88 -17.24
N ALA A 330 0.71 26.94 -17.99
CA ALA A 330 1.31 25.72 -17.43
C ALA A 330 2.51 26.01 -16.50
N ASP A 331 3.34 27.00 -16.82
CA ASP A 331 4.51 27.34 -16.01
C ASP A 331 4.13 27.90 -14.64
N ALA A 332 3.09 28.74 -14.57
CA ALA A 332 2.59 29.24 -13.30
C ALA A 332 2.01 28.10 -12.44
N ALA A 333 1.31 27.15 -13.04
CA ALA A 333 0.77 25.98 -12.35
C ALA A 333 1.89 25.08 -11.80
N ARG A 334 2.91 24.79 -12.61
CA ARG A 334 4.09 23.99 -12.19
C ARG A 334 4.86 24.70 -11.08
N PHE A 335 5.12 26.00 -11.24
CA PHE A 335 5.82 26.79 -10.23
C PHE A 335 5.05 26.84 -8.92
N PHE A 336 3.73 27.01 -8.97
CA PHE A 336 2.86 26.96 -7.78
C PHE A 336 3.02 25.64 -7.01
N ILE A 337 2.95 24.50 -7.71
CA ILE A 337 3.07 23.18 -7.09
C ILE A 337 4.45 22.98 -6.45
N LEU A 338 5.52 23.34 -7.18
CA LEU A 338 6.90 23.14 -6.72
C LEU A 338 7.34 24.14 -5.64
N PHE A 339 6.72 25.32 -5.57
CA PHE A 339 7.03 26.36 -4.60
C PHE A 339 6.19 26.23 -3.32
N GLY A 340 4.96 25.73 -3.42
CA GLY A 340 3.98 25.79 -2.34
C GLY A 340 4.29 24.90 -1.13
N ALA A 341 4.98 23.78 -1.34
CA ALA A 341 5.38 22.86 -0.27
C ALA A 341 6.61 22.04 -0.71
N SER A 342 7.34 21.46 0.26
CA SER A 342 8.32 20.43 -0.08
C SER A 342 7.61 19.19 -0.66
N PRO A 343 8.23 18.43 -1.57
CA PRO A 343 7.54 17.34 -2.26
C PRO A 343 6.91 16.29 -1.33
N GLU A 344 7.57 15.98 -0.21
CA GLU A 344 7.09 14.99 0.79
C GLU A 344 5.99 15.56 1.70
N SER A 345 5.90 16.90 1.80
CA SER A 345 4.87 17.56 2.59
C SER A 345 3.57 17.67 1.81
N GLY A 346 2.44 17.64 2.53
CA GLY A 346 1.16 17.99 1.91
C GLY A 346 1.14 19.45 1.46
N LEU A 347 0.46 19.72 0.35
CA LEU A 347 0.22 21.07 -0.18
C LEU A 347 -1.21 21.48 0.13
N GLU A 348 -1.40 22.59 0.86
CA GLU A 348 -2.73 23.19 0.98
C GLU A 348 -3.00 24.07 -0.24
N TRP A 349 -4.13 23.82 -0.92
CA TRP A 349 -4.51 24.60 -2.09
C TRP A 349 -4.84 26.04 -1.72
N SER A 350 -4.26 27.00 -2.45
CA SER A 350 -4.52 28.43 -2.29
C SER A 350 -4.54 29.16 -3.63
N ASP A 351 -5.68 29.79 -3.93
CA ASP A 351 -5.85 30.62 -5.13
C ASP A 351 -4.97 31.88 -5.08
N GLU A 352 -4.56 32.32 -3.89
CA GLU A 352 -3.66 33.46 -3.70
C GLU A 352 -2.23 33.11 -4.11
N ILE A 353 -1.74 31.93 -3.71
CA ILE A 353 -0.39 31.49 -4.02
C ILE A 353 -0.23 31.24 -5.52
N ILE A 354 -1.23 30.69 -6.20
CA ILE A 354 -1.15 30.53 -7.66
C ILE A 354 -1.19 31.87 -8.41
N ASN A 355 -1.95 32.85 -7.93
CA ASN A 355 -1.92 34.19 -8.50
C ASN A 355 -0.55 34.87 -8.29
N PHE A 356 0.10 34.62 -7.15
CA PHE A 356 1.48 35.04 -6.93
C PHE A 356 2.44 34.36 -7.92
N ALA A 357 2.35 33.04 -8.08
CA ALA A 357 3.16 32.27 -9.03
C ALA A 357 3.05 32.84 -10.46
N TYR A 358 1.83 33.11 -10.92
CA TYR A 358 1.58 33.73 -12.22
C TYR A 358 2.26 35.10 -12.36
N LYS A 359 2.09 35.99 -11.38
CA LYS A 359 2.73 37.31 -11.37
C LYS A 359 4.25 37.20 -11.35
N PHE A 360 4.80 36.26 -10.57
CA PHE A 360 6.23 36.01 -10.46
C PHE A 360 6.82 35.61 -11.82
N VAL A 361 6.26 34.59 -12.48
CA VAL A 361 6.70 34.12 -13.80
C VAL A 361 6.62 35.24 -14.83
N ARG A 362 5.52 35.99 -14.85
CA ARG A 362 5.34 37.13 -15.77
C ARG A 362 6.36 38.24 -15.54
N ASN A 363 6.60 38.62 -14.28
CA ASN A 363 7.57 39.67 -13.95
C ASN A 363 9.00 39.23 -14.28
N PHE A 364 9.33 37.96 -14.07
CA PHE A 364 10.62 37.39 -14.45
C PHE A 364 10.82 37.44 -15.97
N PHE A 365 9.79 37.08 -16.75
CA PHE A 365 9.84 37.22 -18.21
C PHE A 365 10.04 38.69 -18.65
N HIS A 366 9.34 39.64 -18.02
CA HIS A 366 9.55 41.06 -18.30
C HIS A 366 10.97 41.51 -17.96
N LEU A 367 11.55 41.05 -16.85
CA LEU A 367 12.94 41.35 -16.50
C LEU A 367 13.92 40.85 -17.57
N LEU A 368 13.75 39.62 -18.05
CA LEU A 368 14.62 39.02 -19.07
C LEU A 368 14.49 39.68 -20.45
N THR A 369 13.32 40.25 -20.76
CA THR A 369 13.05 40.92 -22.04
C THR A 369 13.32 42.42 -22.00
N THR A 370 13.61 42.98 -20.83
CA THR A 370 13.94 44.41 -20.69
C THR A 370 15.33 44.67 -21.29
N PRO A 371 15.46 45.58 -22.28
CA PRO A 371 16.74 45.89 -22.89
C PRO A 371 17.70 46.51 -21.86
N ILE A 372 18.97 46.10 -21.94
CA ILE A 372 20.03 46.65 -21.08
C ILE A 372 20.21 48.13 -21.43
N GLN A 373 19.84 49.02 -20.50
CA GLN A 373 19.93 50.46 -20.71
C GLN A 373 21.33 51.04 -20.44
N ASN A 374 22.07 50.46 -19.49
CA ASN A 374 23.37 50.97 -19.05
C ASN A 374 24.37 49.82 -18.90
N LYS A 375 25.49 49.90 -19.64
CA LYS A 375 26.61 48.96 -19.52
C LYS A 375 27.81 49.70 -18.94
N GLY A 376 28.19 49.36 -17.71
CA GLY A 376 29.40 49.89 -17.10
C GLY A 376 30.66 49.35 -17.78
N ASN A 377 31.70 50.18 -17.90
CA ASN A 377 32.98 49.81 -18.54
C ASN A 377 34.01 49.23 -17.56
N LYS A 378 33.75 49.26 -16.24
CA LYS A 378 34.64 48.71 -15.21
C LYS A 378 33.83 47.94 -14.17
N ARG A 379 34.36 46.80 -13.72
CA ARG A 379 33.79 46.03 -12.60
C ARG A 379 33.90 46.82 -11.30
N THR A 380 32.87 46.71 -10.49
CA THR A 380 32.73 47.31 -9.16
C THR A 380 32.59 46.23 -8.10
N ILE A 381 32.72 46.61 -6.82
CA ILE A 381 32.46 45.69 -5.70
C ILE A 381 31.03 45.13 -5.71
N ARG A 382 30.06 45.89 -6.25
CA ARG A 382 28.67 45.41 -6.42
C ARG A 382 28.59 44.30 -7.45
N ASP A 383 29.38 44.37 -8.52
CA ASP A 383 29.44 43.31 -9.53
C ASP A 383 30.04 42.03 -8.94
N GLU A 384 31.08 42.14 -8.09
CA GLU A 384 31.63 40.99 -7.36
C GLU A 384 30.61 40.38 -6.39
N LEU A 385 29.80 41.20 -5.69
CA LEU A 385 28.72 40.70 -4.84
C LEU A 385 27.62 39.99 -5.64
N ILE A 386 27.24 40.51 -6.80
CA ILE A 386 26.28 39.88 -7.70
C ILE A 386 26.81 38.52 -8.18
N LEU A 387 28.09 38.45 -8.56
CA LEU A 387 28.73 37.20 -8.97
C LEU A 387 28.82 36.19 -7.83
N TYR A 388 29.13 36.63 -6.61
CA TYR A 388 29.10 35.79 -5.43
C TYR A 388 27.69 35.21 -5.21
N ASN A 389 26.66 36.06 -5.24
CA ASN A 389 25.27 35.63 -5.07
C ASN A 389 24.80 34.70 -6.19
N LEU A 390 25.23 34.95 -7.43
CA LEU A 390 24.97 34.07 -8.57
C LEU A 390 25.55 32.67 -8.31
N ASN A 391 26.84 32.58 -7.98
CA ASN A 391 27.48 31.29 -7.73
C ASN A 391 26.91 30.58 -6.49
N LYS A 392 26.61 31.33 -5.43
CA LYS A 392 25.92 30.78 -4.25
C LYS A 392 24.54 30.25 -4.61
N THR A 393 23.78 30.96 -5.43
CA THR A 393 22.45 30.52 -5.88
C THR A 393 22.57 29.26 -6.75
N ILE A 394 23.50 29.23 -7.70
CA ILE A 394 23.79 28.04 -8.53
C ILE A 394 24.09 26.83 -7.64
N LYS A 395 24.96 27.00 -6.65
CA LYS A 395 25.29 25.93 -5.69
C LYS A 395 24.05 25.44 -4.95
N LEU A 396 23.31 26.35 -4.31
CA LEU A 396 22.14 26.00 -3.50
C LEU A 396 21.04 25.32 -4.32
N VAL A 397 20.76 25.80 -5.53
CA VAL A 397 19.77 25.20 -6.43
C VAL A 397 20.23 23.82 -6.90
N THR A 398 21.52 23.65 -7.23
CA THR A 398 22.07 22.34 -7.62
C THR A 398 21.91 21.34 -6.48
N GLU A 399 22.35 21.69 -5.28
CA GLU A 399 22.25 20.83 -4.08
C GLU A 399 20.80 20.53 -3.67
N SER A 400 19.83 21.37 -4.04
CA SER A 400 18.41 21.15 -3.73
C SER A 400 17.71 20.22 -4.74
N ILE A 401 18.27 20.05 -5.94
CA ILE A 401 17.67 19.24 -7.02
C ILE A 401 18.30 17.84 -7.08
N THR A 402 19.59 17.71 -6.80
CA THR A 402 20.35 16.44 -6.81
C THR A 402 20.22 15.68 -5.50
#